data_AF-D7GV78-F1
#
_entry.id   AF-D7GV78-F1
#
_cell.length_a   1.000
_cell.length_b   1.000
_cell.length_c   1.000
_cell.angle_alpha   90.00
_cell.angle_beta   90.00
_cell.angle_gamma   90.00
#
_symmetry.space_group_name_H-M   'P 1'
#
loop_
_entity.id
_entity.type
_entity.pdbx_description
1 polymer ?
#
loop_
_entity_poly.entity_id
_entity_poly.type
_entity_poly.pdbx_seq_one_letter_code
_entity_poly.pdbx_strand_id
1 'polypeptide(L)'
;MKESIVSAYVEINIKTEAENILQELGIPVSVVINSLYRQIIYQRGIPFSLTLPSEPRTIDVMSDAEIDAKLQRSYTQSLAGEGRPLNKSSLANI
;
A
#
# COMPACT_ATOMS: atom_id res chain seq x y z
N MET A 1 -1.83 36.43 0.59
CA MET A 1 -1.17 35.14 0.29
C MET A 1 -0.70 35.18 -1.15
N LYS A 2 0.52 34.72 -1.45
CA LYS A 2 1.06 34.71 -2.82
C LYS A 2 0.77 33.33 -3.41
N GLU A 3 -0.11 33.27 -4.39
CA GLU A 3 -0.40 32.03 -5.12
C GLU A 3 0.64 31.83 -6.22
N SER A 4 1.00 30.59 -6.50
CA SER A 4 1.96 30.22 -7.55
C SER A 4 1.42 29.03 -8.33
N ILE A 5 1.68 29.01 -9.63
CA ILE A 5 1.25 27.93 -10.52
C ILE A 5 2.35 26.87 -10.52
N VAL A 6 1.96 25.61 -10.30
CA VAL A 6 2.85 24.45 -10.39
C VAL A 6 2.60 23.78 -11.74
N SER A 7 3.65 23.59 -12.53
CA SER A 7 3.60 22.89 -13.82
C SER A 7 4.69 21.84 -13.87
N ALA A 8 4.33 20.63 -14.30
CA ALA A 8 5.24 19.49 -14.41
C ALA A 8 4.91 18.69 -15.68
N TYR A 9 5.93 18.07 -16.28
CA TYR A 9 5.74 17.15 -17.40
C TYR A 9 5.32 15.78 -16.87
N VAL A 10 4.25 15.22 -17.41
CA VAL A 10 3.71 13.92 -17.06
C VAL A 10 3.19 13.23 -18.33
N GLU A 11 3.34 11.92 -18.41
CA GLU A 11 2.75 11.13 -19.49
C GLU A 11 1.23 11.15 -19.41
N ILE A 12 0.56 11.27 -20.57
CA ILE A 12 -0.90 11.46 -20.63
C ILE A 12 -1.68 10.28 -20.04
N ASN A 13 -1.19 9.06 -20.24
CA ASN A 13 -1.83 7.84 -19.73
C ASN A 13 -1.80 7.83 -18.20
N ILE A 14 -0.62 8.08 -17.61
CA ILE A 14 -0.42 8.16 -16.16
C ILE A 14 -1.29 9.26 -15.55
N LYS A 15 -1.33 10.44 -16.19
CA LYS A 15 -2.16 11.55 -15.75
C LYS A 15 -3.65 11.16 -15.68
N THR A 16 -4.16 10.57 -16.76
CA THR A 16 -5.58 10.21 -16.87
C THR A 16 -5.97 9.15 -15.84
N GLU A 17 -5.12 8.14 -15.66
CA GLU A 17 -5.34 7.09 -14.66
C GLU A 17 -5.35 7.66 -13.24
N ALA A 18 -4.39 8.53 -12.90
CA ALA A 18 -4.34 9.19 -11.61
C ALA A 18 -5.57 10.08 -11.38
N GLU A 19 -6.00 10.87 -12.38
CA GLU A 19 -7.18 11.73 -12.27
C GLU A 19 -8.47 10.91 -12.06
N ASN A 20 -8.62 9.76 -12.71
CA ASN A 20 -9.75 8.86 -12.49
C ASN A 20 -9.78 8.32 -11.05
N ILE A 21 -8.65 7.83 -10.54
CA ILE A 21 -8.55 7.33 -9.15
C ILE A 21 -8.90 8.45 -8.16
N LEU A 22 -8.38 9.66 -8.39
CA LEU A 22 -8.66 10.80 -7.52
C LEU A 22 -10.12 11.22 -7.57
N GLN A 23 -10.78 11.11 -8.73
CA GLN A 23 -12.22 11.35 -8.87
C GLN A 23 -13.05 10.31 -8.11
N GLU A 24 -12.69 9.03 -8.19
CA GLU A 24 -13.36 7.96 -7.43
C GLU A 24 -13.24 8.17 -5.90
N LEU A 25 -12.10 8.69 -5.44
CA LEU A 25 -11.89 9.07 -4.05
C LEU A 25 -12.57 10.40 -3.67
N GLY A 26 -13.06 11.18 -4.63
CA GLY A 26 -13.66 12.50 -4.42
C GLY A 26 -12.64 13.57 -4.02
N ILE A 27 -11.35 13.38 -4.34
CA ILE A 27 -10.26 14.27 -3.93
C ILE A 27 -9.80 15.09 -5.14
N PRO A 28 -9.85 16.44 -5.09
CA PRO A 28 -9.32 17.28 -6.16
C PRO A 28 -7.80 17.17 -6.27
N VAL A 29 -7.27 17.20 -7.49
CA VAL A 29 -5.82 17.18 -7.77
C VAL A 29 -5.08 18.28 -7.00
N SER A 30 -5.66 19.49 -6.91
CA SER A 30 -5.05 20.60 -6.18
C SER A 30 -4.86 20.30 -4.68
N VAL A 31 -5.77 19.55 -4.07
CA VAL A 31 -5.68 19.16 -2.66
C VAL A 31 -4.54 18.17 -2.46
N VAL A 32 -4.37 17.22 -3.38
CA VAL A 32 -3.28 16.23 -3.36
C VAL A 32 -1.91 16.91 -3.51
N ILE A 33 -1.76 17.81 -4.48
CA ILE A 33 -0.49 18.53 -4.68
C ILE A 33 -0.15 19.37 -3.43
N ASN A 34 -1.13 20.06 -2.85
CA ASN A 34 -0.91 20.83 -1.62
C ASN A 34 -0.60 19.94 -0.40
N SER A 35 -1.25 18.78 -0.28
CA SER A 35 -0.99 17.86 0.82
C SER A 35 0.41 17.25 0.71
N LEU A 36 0.87 16.93 -0.50
CA LEU A 36 2.24 16.46 -0.75
C LEU A 36 3.29 17.51 -0.32
N TYR A 37 3.10 18.79 -0.67
CA TYR A 37 4.01 19.85 -0.19
C TYR A 37 4.04 19.93 1.33
N ARG A 38 2.89 19.81 2.00
CA ARG A 38 2.82 19.82 3.47
C ARG A 38 3.54 18.62 4.07
N GLN A 39 3.41 17.44 3.47
CA GLN A 39 4.11 16.23 3.91
C GLN A 39 5.62 16.37 3.73
N ILE A 40 6.08 16.95 2.61
CA ILE A 40 7.50 17.22 2.38
C ILE A 40 8.06 18.17 3.43
N ILE A 41 7.33 19.25 3.75
CA ILE A 41 7.73 20.21 4.78
C ILE A 41 7.78 19.52 6.15
N TYR A 42 6.78 18.70 6.49
CA TYR A 42 6.69 18.04 7.78
C TYR A 42 7.80 17.00 7.99
N GLN A 43 8.02 16.14 6.99
CA GLN A 43 8.98 15.04 7.06
C GLN A 43 10.42 15.48 6.72
N ARG A 44 10.60 16.71 6.22
CA ARG A 44 11.86 17.19 5.62
C ARG A 44 12.42 16.21 4.59
N GLY A 45 11.53 15.57 3.83
CA GLY A 45 11.86 14.46 2.93
C GLY A 45 10.68 14.08 2.06
N ILE A 46 10.88 13.16 1.12
CA ILE A 46 9.82 12.71 0.22
C ILE A 46 8.90 11.71 0.96
N PRO A 47 7.57 11.93 0.98
CA PRO A 47 6.63 11.16 1.81
C PRO A 47 6.20 9.83 1.17
N PHE A 48 7.05 9.26 0.33
CA PHE A 48 6.90 7.92 -0.19
C PHE A 48 8.27 7.26 -0.19
N SER A 49 8.30 5.96 0.09
CA SER A 49 9.56 5.21 0.08
C SER A 49 10.08 5.15 -1.35
N LEU A 50 11.23 5.76 -1.60
CA LEU A 50 11.96 5.65 -2.88
C LEU A 50 12.68 4.30 -3.03
N THR A 51 12.39 3.35 -2.13
CA THR A 51 12.90 2.00 -2.21
C THR A 51 12.14 1.25 -3.30
N LEU A 52 12.86 0.48 -4.12
CA LEU A 52 12.23 -0.53 -4.96
C LEU A 52 11.33 -1.38 -4.05
N PRO A 53 10.04 -1.57 -4.39
CA PRO A 53 9.18 -2.47 -3.61
C PRO A 53 9.90 -3.81 -3.58
N SER A 54 10.34 -4.21 -2.38
CA SER A 54 10.89 -5.55 -2.20
C SER A 54 9.79 -6.49 -2.65
N GLU A 55 10.12 -7.39 -3.58
CA GLU A 55 9.19 -8.37 -4.14
C GLU A 55 8.29 -8.92 -3.03
N PRO A 56 6.97 -9.10 -3.29
CA PRO A 56 6.07 -9.67 -2.30
C PRO A 56 6.75 -10.93 -1.78
N ARG A 57 7.04 -10.97 -0.47
CA ARG A 57 7.74 -12.09 0.16
C ARG A 57 6.90 -13.34 -0.06
N THR A 58 7.20 -14.05 -1.14
CA THR A 58 6.69 -15.38 -1.41
C THR A 58 7.24 -16.29 -0.30
N ILE A 59 6.52 -17.38 -0.02
CA ILE A 59 6.86 -18.35 1.02
C ILE A 59 8.31 -18.86 0.91
N ASP A 60 8.92 -18.72 -0.27
CA ASP A 60 10.31 -19.05 -0.58
C ASP A 60 11.37 -18.22 0.18
N VAL A 61 10.98 -17.12 0.82
CA VAL A 61 11.89 -16.25 1.60
C VAL A 61 11.69 -16.41 3.13
N MET A 62 10.83 -17.33 3.59
CA MET A 62 10.64 -17.58 5.02
C MET A 62 11.70 -18.56 5.52
N SER A 63 12.42 -18.20 6.59
CA SER A 63 13.33 -19.14 7.26
C SER A 63 12.52 -20.28 7.89
N ASP A 64 13.07 -21.50 7.93
CA ASP A 64 12.47 -22.67 8.59
C ASP A 64 11.94 -22.34 10.00
N ALA A 65 12.63 -21.46 10.73
CA ALA A 65 12.22 -21.00 12.06
C ALA A 65 10.90 -20.21 12.06
N GLU A 66 10.63 -19.42 11.03
CA GLU A 66 9.37 -18.68 10.88
C GLU A 66 8.22 -19.60 10.45
N ILE A 67 8.52 -20.64 9.68
CA ILE A 67 7.56 -21.68 9.28
C ILE A 67 7.17 -22.50 10.52
N ASP A 68 8.14 -22.97 11.30
CA ASP A 68 7.90 -23.72 12.53
C ASP A 68 7.10 -22.90 13.55
N ALA A 69 7.41 -21.61 13.71
CA ALA A 69 6.63 -20.72 14.58
C ALA A 69 5.17 -20.59 14.13
N LYS A 70 4.92 -20.50 12.81
CA LYS A 70 3.56 -20.45 12.25
C LYS A 70 2.82 -21.78 12.39
N LEU A 71 3.50 -22.91 12.20
CA LEU A 71 2.94 -24.24 12.37
C LEU A 71 2.57 -24.50 13.83
N GLN A 72 3.46 -24.17 14.76
CA GLN A 72 3.20 -24.29 16.19
C GLN A 72 2.02 -23.41 16.62
N ARG A 73 1.96 -22.16 16.13
CA ARG A 73 0.83 -21.27 16.38
C ARG A 73 -0.49 -21.85 15.84
N SER A 74 -0.47 -22.37 14.61
CA SER A 74 -1.66 -22.98 13.99
C SER A 74 -2.11 -24.23 14.74
N TYR A 75 -1.17 -25.04 15.22
CA TYR A 75 -1.44 -26.22 16.04
C TYR A 75 -2.07 -25.84 17.39
N THR A 76 -1.53 -24.85 18.09
CA THR A 76 -2.11 -24.35 19.34
C THR A 76 -3.51 -23.75 19.12
N GLN A 77 -3.72 -23.02 18.01
CA GLN A 77 -5.03 -22.45 17.68
C GLN A 77 -6.09 -23.52 17.35
N SER A 78 -5.67 -24.61 16.68
CA SER A 78 -6.53 -25.77 16.43
C SER A 78 -6.94 -26.46 17.74
N LEU A 79 -5.99 -26.68 18.64
CA LEU A 79 -6.25 -27.25 19.97
C LEU A 79 -7.16 -26.35 20.83
N ALA A 80 -7.04 -25.03 20.69
CA ALA A 80 -7.86 -24.06 21.40
C ALA A 80 -9.26 -23.86 20.78
N GLY A 81 -9.57 -24.49 19.64
CA GLY A 81 -10.85 -24.34 18.96
C GLY A 81 -11.07 -22.96 18.30
N GLU A 82 -10.01 -22.16 18.14
CA GLU A 82 -10.04 -20.81 17.55
C GLU A 82 -9.92 -20.82 16.02
N GLY A 83 -10.09 -21.98 15.39
CA GLY A 83 -10.04 -22.13 13.94
C GLY A 83 -11.19 -21.41 13.26
N ARG A 84 -10.88 -20.49 12.34
CA ARG A 84 -11.91 -19.88 11.48
C ARG A 84 -12.22 -20.81 10.30
N PRO A 85 -13.50 -21.00 9.94
CA PRO A 85 -13.85 -21.77 8.76
C PRO A 85 -13.27 -21.08 7.52
N LEU A 86 -12.68 -21.87 6.63
CA LEU A 86 -12.17 -21.41 5.35
C LEU A 86 -13.33 -20.86 4.51
N ASN A 87 -13.44 -19.54 4.44
CA ASN A 87 -14.38 -18.89 3.53
C ASN A 87 -13.77 -18.89 2.12
N LYS A 88 -14.36 -19.68 1.20
CA LYS A 88 -13.90 -19.81 -0.20
C LYS A 88 -13.93 -18.49 -0.99
N SER A 89 -14.55 -17.43 -0.46
CA SER A 89 -14.56 -16.09 -1.07
C SER A 89 -13.20 -15.41 -1.14
N SER A 90 -12.20 -15.85 -0.38
CA SER A 90 -10.86 -15.23 -0.33
C SER A 90 -9.88 -15.76 -1.40
N LEU A 91 -10.28 -16.72 -2.24
CA LEU A 91 -9.46 -17.25 -3.33
C LEU A 91 -9.66 -16.55 -4.68
N ALA A 92 -10.47 -15.48 -4.74
CA ALA A 92 -10.79 -14.78 -5.99
C ALA A 92 -9.84 -13.64 -6.37
N ASN A 93 -8.79 -13.37 -5.58
CA ASN A 93 -7.78 -12.34 -5.88
C ASN A 93 -6.35 -12.91 -5.79
N ILE A 94 -6.05 -13.93 -6.59
CA ILE A 94 -4.68 -14.29 -6.99
C ILE A 94 -4.67 -14.41 -8.51
#